data_AF-A0A8C4R9A6-F1
#
_entry.id   AF-A0A8C4R9A6-F1
#
_cell.length_a   1.000
_cell.length_b   1.000
_cell.length_c   1.000
_cell.angle_alpha   90.00
_cell.angle_beta   90.00
_cell.angle_gamma   90.00
#
_symmetry.space_group_name_H-M   'P 1'
#
loop_
_entity.id
_entity.type
_entity.pdbx_description
1 polymer ?
#
loop_
_entity_poly.entity_id
_entity_poly.type
_entity_poly.pdbx_seq_one_letter_code
_entity_poly.pdbx_strand_id
1 'polypeptide(L)'
;MKSLRYIVSHCLQVVMNAAQHETGRNGGMRSAFRFLGFIVNGLLLVALSLGLFTRWEHSGDTNLLVMFVMGLVVFLIACVLSYYFSMENACTNIAHLVFGFLLGFLALVDQANLIDDSKEEASRYLLLLSIFTRSMLSISSRFFRATRFASTLLLSTEFLELVGFGAASAALTMERCFDVSLLLCAFGLCLADLRMKSLLALPTMIGFSVISVLLFFPALDLSINPFALGCFFGRLLCDPLIDLFYSGLTVTERWHPYLQAHKMLRRFSVLVLLLAELLFIILSAFTLGNVNRWYILRLLGIIVFGILWVTSHLVLVTALWAFHNRLNNCLGACALLRTGSKSLDDVMASRGMRQYCLVAEQLVFGALIFTILMAVVCWQEKNGTFIALFMFILPLESLVFGLFHELGSCLGGTCIGYSLIIPTAYCSPDKQPMPLPPELVETINLRATTMLHAIQRFFARYMVENFGCDYSTSGVNLDNLQGKLRTFFDQRTDDGARHDTYILHYSGHTHNSGEWALAGCSRLICFTLPSGPKSAIAFRLVSSHRLLTPQFLEFLHQFLECSFHSKMWVCKDN
;
A
#
# COMPACT_ATOMS: atom_id res chain seq x y z
N MET A 1 46.40 -15.99 -22.23
CA MET A 1 46.51 -14.58 -21.75
C MET A 1 46.03 -13.51 -22.75
N LYS A 2 46.24 -13.61 -24.08
CA LYS A 2 45.76 -12.60 -25.05
C LYS A 2 44.23 -12.51 -25.19
N SER A 3 43.50 -13.62 -25.00
CA SER A 3 42.02 -13.68 -25.09
C SER A 3 41.30 -12.98 -23.92
N LEU A 4 41.79 -13.12 -22.69
CA LEU A 4 41.16 -12.51 -21.50
C LEU A 4 41.29 -10.98 -21.51
N ARG A 5 42.44 -10.43 -21.95
CA ARG A 5 42.60 -8.99 -22.18
C ARG A 5 41.66 -8.46 -23.27
N TYR A 6 41.39 -9.27 -24.29
CA TYR A 6 40.48 -8.89 -25.38
C TYR A 6 39.02 -8.81 -24.92
N ILE A 7 38.57 -9.78 -24.12
CA ILE A 7 37.22 -9.80 -23.53
C ILE A 7 37.04 -8.66 -22.52
N VAL A 8 38.01 -8.45 -21.63
CA VAL A 8 37.97 -7.37 -20.64
C VAL A 8 38.01 -5.99 -21.32
N SER A 9 38.84 -5.83 -22.35
CA SER A 9 38.90 -4.61 -23.16
C SER A 9 37.57 -4.33 -23.85
N HIS A 10 36.93 -5.34 -24.45
CA HIS A 10 35.64 -5.18 -25.13
C HIS A 10 34.50 -4.88 -24.16
N CYS A 11 34.43 -5.56 -23.01
CA CYS A 11 33.44 -5.25 -21.97
C CYS A 11 33.59 -3.81 -21.45
N LEU A 12 34.83 -3.36 -21.21
CA LEU A 12 35.12 -1.97 -20.83
C LEU A 12 34.73 -0.98 -21.95
N GLN A 13 35.02 -1.32 -23.20
CA GLN A 13 34.74 -0.47 -24.35
C GLN A 13 33.24 -0.35 -24.65
N VAL A 14 32.46 -1.40 -24.39
CA VAL A 14 30.99 -1.37 -24.46
C VAL A 14 30.41 -0.46 -23.37
N VAL A 15 30.91 -0.58 -22.14
CA VAL A 15 30.49 0.29 -21.02
C VAL A 15 30.89 1.75 -21.28
N MET A 16 32.08 1.99 -21.83
CA MET A 16 32.54 3.33 -22.20
C MET A 16 31.75 3.93 -23.36
N ASN A 17 31.46 3.17 -24.41
CA ASN A 17 30.69 3.65 -25.56
C ASN A 17 29.23 3.96 -25.20
N ALA A 18 28.62 3.15 -24.32
CA ALA A 18 27.29 3.44 -23.76
C ALA A 18 27.29 4.73 -22.92
N ALA A 19 28.37 4.99 -22.16
CA ALA A 19 28.54 6.22 -21.38
C ALA A 19 28.80 7.47 -22.24
N GLN A 20 29.51 7.33 -23.36
CA GLN A 20 29.84 8.42 -24.29
C GLN A 20 28.65 8.87 -25.14
N HIS A 21 27.72 7.96 -25.48
CA HIS A 21 26.56 8.29 -26.31
C HIS A 21 25.46 9.07 -25.54
N GLU A 22 25.49 9.08 -24.21
CA GLU A 22 24.48 9.74 -23.35
C GLU A 22 24.92 11.10 -22.76
N THR A 23 26.20 11.48 -22.90
CA THR A 23 26.76 12.69 -22.27
C THR A 23 26.42 14.00 -23.00
N GLY A 24 25.72 13.93 -24.15
CA GLY A 24 25.56 15.06 -25.07
C GLY A 24 24.51 16.13 -24.73
N ARG A 25 23.60 15.96 -23.77
CA ARG A 25 22.61 17.02 -23.43
C ARG A 25 21.86 16.72 -22.13
N ASN A 26 22.04 17.55 -21.09
CA ASN A 26 21.31 17.55 -19.80
C ASN A 26 21.16 16.22 -19.03
N GLY A 27 21.77 15.12 -19.47
CA GLY A 27 21.70 13.78 -18.89
C GLY A 27 22.95 13.31 -18.11
N GLY A 28 23.99 14.15 -18.03
CA GLY A 28 25.32 13.75 -17.52
C GLY A 28 25.33 13.21 -16.09
N MET A 29 24.49 13.75 -15.19
CA MET A 29 24.44 13.29 -13.81
C MET A 29 23.71 11.94 -13.67
N ARG A 30 22.69 11.70 -14.49
CA ARG A 30 21.93 10.45 -14.50
C ARG A 30 22.70 9.32 -15.19
N SER A 31 23.45 9.62 -16.24
CA SER A 31 24.37 8.66 -16.86
C SER A 31 25.55 8.35 -15.93
N ALA A 32 26.08 9.32 -15.19
CA ALA A 32 27.11 9.09 -14.16
C ALA A 32 26.65 8.12 -13.05
N PHE A 33 25.42 8.29 -12.54
CA PHE A 33 24.87 7.35 -11.55
C PHE A 33 24.63 5.94 -12.13
N ARG A 34 24.24 5.84 -13.41
CA ARG A 34 24.12 4.54 -14.11
C ARG A 34 25.49 3.85 -14.25
N PHE A 35 26.53 4.61 -14.65
CA PHE A 35 27.90 4.11 -14.72
C PHE A 35 28.44 3.64 -13.36
N LEU A 36 28.21 4.42 -12.31
CA LEU A 36 28.59 4.05 -10.95
C LEU A 36 27.86 2.77 -10.49
N GLY A 37 26.61 2.59 -10.90
CA GLY A 37 25.86 1.34 -10.69
C GLY A 37 26.53 0.12 -11.33
N PHE A 38 27.05 0.24 -12.56
CA PHE A 38 27.80 -0.85 -13.19
C PHE A 38 29.10 -1.19 -12.45
N ILE A 39 29.82 -0.19 -11.95
CA ILE A 39 31.04 -0.41 -11.15
C ILE A 39 30.71 -1.18 -9.86
N VAL A 40 29.64 -0.80 -9.17
CA VAL A 40 29.21 -1.47 -7.93
C VAL A 40 28.85 -2.94 -8.18
N ASN A 41 28.21 -3.25 -9.32
CA ASN A 41 27.90 -4.63 -9.69
C ASN A 41 29.16 -5.40 -10.13
N GLY A 42 30.12 -4.75 -10.78
CA GLY A 42 31.44 -5.33 -11.08
C GLY A 42 32.22 -5.68 -9.82
N LEU A 43 32.21 -4.78 -8.82
CA LEU A 43 32.82 -5.03 -7.50
C LEU A 43 32.21 -6.26 -6.82
N LEU A 44 30.88 -6.39 -6.87
CA LEU A 44 30.19 -7.58 -6.35
C LEU A 44 30.62 -8.85 -7.08
N LEU A 45 30.70 -8.82 -8.41
CA LEU A 45 31.15 -9.98 -9.20
C LEU A 45 32.57 -10.41 -8.82
N VAL A 46 33.49 -9.46 -8.63
CA VAL A 46 34.87 -9.75 -8.19
C VAL A 46 34.87 -10.38 -6.80
N ALA A 47 34.11 -9.82 -5.85
CA ALA A 47 33.99 -10.37 -4.50
C ALA A 47 33.48 -11.83 -4.52
N LEU A 48 32.41 -12.09 -5.27
CA LEU A 48 31.81 -13.42 -5.39
C LEU A 48 32.76 -14.41 -6.07
N SER A 49 33.44 -13.98 -7.15
CA SER A 49 34.41 -14.83 -7.84
C SER A 49 35.58 -15.22 -6.95
N LEU A 50 36.09 -14.29 -6.13
CA LEU A 50 37.19 -14.55 -5.22
C LEU A 50 36.74 -15.52 -4.10
N GLY A 51 35.60 -15.26 -3.46
CA GLY A 51 35.08 -16.11 -2.37
C GLY A 51 34.66 -17.52 -2.81
N LEU A 52 34.15 -17.69 -4.03
CA LEU A 52 33.83 -19.03 -4.54
C LEU A 52 35.08 -19.77 -5.02
N PHE A 53 36.06 -19.05 -5.57
CA PHE A 53 37.33 -19.64 -6.00
C PHE A 53 38.15 -20.15 -4.81
N THR A 54 38.25 -19.39 -3.71
CA THR A 54 38.95 -19.82 -2.48
C THR A 54 38.33 -21.09 -1.91
N ARG A 55 37.00 -21.15 -1.85
CA ARG A 55 36.28 -22.32 -1.36
C ARG A 55 36.48 -23.55 -2.23
N TRP A 56 36.50 -23.38 -3.55
CA TRP A 56 36.83 -24.48 -4.46
C TRP A 56 38.29 -24.94 -4.27
N GLU A 57 39.24 -24.02 -4.14
CA GLU A 57 40.66 -24.32 -3.98
C GLU A 57 40.92 -25.17 -2.72
N HIS A 58 40.20 -24.92 -1.63
CA HIS A 58 40.32 -25.68 -0.38
C HIS A 58 39.46 -26.95 -0.32
N SER A 59 38.22 -26.92 -0.82
CA SER A 59 37.32 -28.09 -0.77
C SER A 59 37.67 -29.16 -1.81
N GLY A 60 38.23 -28.76 -2.97
CA GLY A 60 38.41 -29.65 -4.11
C GLY A 60 37.10 -30.14 -4.73
N ASP A 61 35.95 -29.60 -4.31
CA ASP A 61 34.64 -30.09 -4.73
C ASP A 61 34.33 -29.68 -6.18
N THR A 62 34.28 -30.67 -7.06
CA THR A 62 33.97 -30.48 -8.48
C THR A 62 32.56 -29.91 -8.69
N ASN A 63 31.61 -30.25 -7.82
CA ASN A 63 30.26 -29.70 -7.84
C ASN A 63 30.24 -28.18 -7.61
N LEU A 64 31.12 -27.67 -6.73
CA LEU A 64 31.26 -26.24 -6.45
C LEU A 64 31.75 -25.51 -7.71
N LEU A 65 32.77 -26.07 -8.37
CA LEU A 65 33.31 -25.53 -9.61
C LEU A 65 32.26 -25.51 -10.73
N VAL A 66 31.51 -26.59 -10.91
CA VAL A 66 30.49 -26.69 -11.96
C VAL A 66 29.42 -25.63 -11.78
N MET A 67 28.91 -25.45 -10.55
CA MET A 67 27.88 -24.45 -10.25
C MET A 67 28.40 -23.02 -10.46
N PHE A 68 29.64 -22.75 -10.04
CA PHE A 68 30.27 -21.46 -10.26
C PHE A 68 30.48 -21.14 -11.75
N VAL A 69 31.02 -22.09 -12.52
CA VAL A 69 31.24 -21.92 -13.97
C VAL A 69 29.91 -21.76 -14.70
N MET A 70 28.87 -22.52 -14.33
CA MET A 70 27.53 -22.37 -14.90
C MET A 70 26.99 -20.95 -14.68
N GLY A 71 27.10 -20.41 -13.47
CA GLY A 71 26.70 -19.04 -13.17
C GLY A 71 27.42 -18.00 -14.05
N LEU A 72 28.74 -18.14 -14.21
CA LEU A 72 29.52 -17.26 -15.08
C LEU A 72 29.16 -17.38 -16.56
N VAL A 73 28.85 -18.59 -17.04
CA VAL A 73 28.39 -18.80 -18.42
C VAL A 73 27.05 -18.12 -18.66
N VAL A 74 26.09 -18.26 -17.74
CA VAL A 74 24.79 -17.58 -17.84
C VAL A 74 24.97 -16.06 -17.80
N PHE A 75 25.87 -15.54 -16.97
CA PHE A 75 26.23 -14.12 -16.95
C PHE A 75 26.85 -13.66 -18.28
N LEU A 76 27.76 -14.45 -18.86
CA LEU A 76 28.36 -14.16 -20.16
C LEU A 76 27.30 -14.12 -21.26
N ILE A 77 26.35 -15.06 -21.25
CA ILE A 77 25.20 -15.07 -22.17
C ILE A 77 24.39 -13.78 -22.01
N ALA A 78 24.13 -13.31 -20.79
CA ALA A 78 23.45 -12.03 -20.56
C ALA A 78 24.23 -10.85 -21.14
N CYS A 79 25.56 -10.81 -21.01
CA CYS A 79 26.38 -9.77 -21.65
C CYS A 79 26.31 -9.83 -23.19
N VAL A 80 26.38 -11.02 -23.77
CA VAL A 80 26.26 -11.23 -25.23
C VAL A 80 24.89 -10.80 -25.73
N LEU A 81 23.81 -11.17 -25.02
CA LEU A 81 22.44 -10.76 -25.35
C LEU A 81 22.29 -9.23 -25.31
N SER A 82 22.91 -8.58 -24.33
CA SER A 82 22.87 -7.12 -24.20
C SER A 82 23.57 -6.44 -25.38
N TYR A 83 24.69 -7.01 -25.83
CA TYR A 83 25.50 -6.42 -26.90
C TYR A 83 24.88 -6.64 -28.28
N TYR A 84 24.46 -7.86 -28.60
CA TYR A 84 23.99 -8.21 -29.95
C TYR A 84 22.50 -7.92 -30.18
N PHE A 85 21.65 -8.09 -29.17
CA PHE A 85 20.20 -7.98 -29.33
C PHE A 85 19.61 -6.70 -28.70
N SER A 86 20.44 -5.87 -28.07
CA SER A 86 20.03 -4.63 -27.39
C SER A 86 18.89 -4.83 -26.37
N MET A 87 18.76 -6.04 -25.80
CA MET A 87 17.71 -6.40 -24.84
C MET A 87 18.10 -6.04 -23.40
N GLU A 88 18.31 -4.74 -23.13
CA GLU A 88 18.86 -4.25 -21.85
C GLU A 88 18.09 -4.76 -20.62
N ASN A 89 16.76 -4.72 -20.63
CA ASN A 89 15.92 -5.16 -19.50
C ASN A 89 16.01 -6.66 -19.22
N ALA A 90 16.09 -7.49 -20.26
CA ALA A 90 16.23 -8.94 -20.08
C ALA A 90 17.61 -9.27 -19.49
N CYS A 91 18.65 -8.56 -19.94
CA CYS A 91 20.01 -8.80 -19.50
C CYS A 91 20.24 -8.37 -18.06
N THR A 92 19.68 -7.23 -17.64
CA THR A 92 19.74 -6.79 -16.23
C THR A 92 19.01 -7.78 -15.33
N ASN A 93 17.81 -8.22 -15.73
CA ASN A 93 17.04 -9.24 -15.02
C ASN A 93 17.82 -10.56 -14.87
N ILE A 94 18.43 -11.08 -15.95
CA ILE A 94 19.26 -12.29 -15.89
C ILE A 94 20.49 -12.08 -14.99
N ALA A 95 21.14 -10.92 -15.06
CA ALA A 95 22.29 -10.62 -14.19
C ALA A 95 21.91 -10.65 -12.71
N HIS A 96 20.77 -10.05 -12.34
CA HIS A 96 20.24 -10.08 -10.98
C HIS A 96 19.92 -11.50 -10.50
N LEU A 97 19.35 -12.35 -11.38
CA LEU A 97 19.16 -13.77 -11.09
C LEU A 97 20.49 -14.48 -10.78
N VAL A 98 21.52 -14.26 -11.59
CA VAL A 98 22.85 -14.87 -11.38
C VAL A 98 23.52 -14.34 -10.12
N PHE A 99 23.41 -13.04 -9.83
CA PHE A 99 23.96 -12.49 -8.58
C PHE A 99 23.29 -13.10 -7.35
N GLY A 100 21.96 -13.21 -7.35
CA GLY A 100 21.22 -13.89 -6.28
C GLY A 100 21.68 -15.33 -6.09
N PHE A 101 21.87 -16.06 -7.18
CA PHE A 101 22.36 -17.44 -7.17
C PHE A 101 23.79 -17.56 -6.59
N LEU A 102 24.73 -16.74 -7.07
CA LEU A 102 26.11 -16.77 -6.59
C LEU A 102 26.22 -16.33 -5.12
N LEU A 103 25.45 -15.33 -4.69
CA LEU A 103 25.36 -14.89 -3.29
C LEU A 103 24.78 -15.98 -2.39
N GLY A 104 23.68 -16.62 -2.81
CA GLY A 104 23.08 -17.72 -2.06
C GLY A 104 24.02 -18.91 -1.94
N PHE A 105 24.73 -19.25 -3.02
CA PHE A 105 25.70 -20.33 -3.00
C PHE A 105 26.89 -20.02 -2.08
N LEU A 106 27.44 -18.80 -2.13
CA LEU A 106 28.50 -18.37 -1.20
C LEU A 106 28.03 -18.27 0.26
N ALA A 107 26.74 -17.99 0.49
CA ALA A 107 26.17 -17.91 1.83
C ALA A 107 25.95 -19.29 2.47
N LEU A 108 25.52 -20.27 1.69
CA LEU A 108 25.05 -21.58 2.19
C LEU A 108 26.11 -22.70 2.16
N VAL A 109 27.19 -22.53 1.40
CA VAL A 109 28.30 -23.50 1.37
C VAL A 109 29.15 -23.40 2.64
N ASP A 110 29.60 -24.54 3.16
CA ASP A 110 30.31 -24.70 4.43
C ASP A 110 31.59 -23.83 4.54
N GLN A 111 31.88 -23.37 5.75
CA GLN A 111 33.01 -22.51 6.11
C GLN A 111 34.15 -23.23 6.84
N ALA A 112 34.00 -24.54 7.10
CA ALA A 112 34.98 -25.29 7.86
C ALA A 112 36.40 -25.12 7.26
N ASN A 113 37.30 -24.50 8.04
CA ASN A 113 38.75 -24.33 7.80
C ASN A 113 39.26 -23.07 7.05
N LEU A 114 38.46 -22.02 6.85
CA LEU A 114 38.85 -20.81 6.06
C LEU A 114 39.14 -19.54 6.87
N ILE A 115 39.54 -19.65 8.14
CA ILE A 115 39.68 -18.47 9.03
C ILE A 115 40.94 -17.65 8.72
N ASP A 116 42.03 -18.28 8.24
CA ASP A 116 43.35 -17.64 8.05
C ASP A 116 43.75 -17.39 6.58
N ASP A 117 42.84 -17.54 5.61
CA ASP A 117 43.16 -17.28 4.20
C ASP A 117 42.97 -15.80 3.82
N SER A 118 44.07 -15.15 3.45
CA SER A 118 44.09 -13.76 2.95
C SER A 118 43.10 -13.48 1.81
N LYS A 119 42.82 -14.46 0.95
CA LYS A 119 41.89 -14.31 -0.17
C LYS A 119 40.42 -14.30 0.30
N GLU A 120 40.09 -15.09 1.31
CA GLU A 120 38.75 -15.10 1.92
C GLU A 120 38.51 -13.81 2.71
N GLU A 121 39.53 -13.31 3.42
CA GLU A 121 39.47 -12.02 4.11
C GLU A 121 39.25 -10.86 3.11
N ALA A 122 39.97 -10.86 1.98
CA ALA A 122 39.76 -9.89 0.91
C ALA A 122 38.32 -9.95 0.34
N SER A 123 37.78 -11.16 0.13
CA SER A 123 36.39 -11.35 -0.31
C SER A 123 35.39 -10.72 0.69
N ARG A 124 35.58 -10.94 2.00
CA ARG A 124 34.72 -10.36 3.06
C ARG A 124 34.72 -8.84 3.03
N TYR A 125 35.89 -8.20 2.92
CA TYR A 125 35.97 -6.74 2.82
C TYR A 125 35.35 -6.21 1.52
N LEU A 126 35.53 -6.91 0.40
CA LEU A 126 34.91 -6.52 -0.88
C LEU A 126 33.37 -6.61 -0.84
N LEU A 127 32.81 -7.61 -0.14
CA LEU A 127 31.37 -7.71 0.08
C LEU A 127 30.85 -6.53 0.92
N LEU A 128 31.53 -6.19 2.03
CA LEU A 128 31.16 -5.03 2.84
C LEU A 128 31.27 -3.71 2.06
N LEU A 129 32.34 -3.55 1.27
CA LEU A 129 32.52 -2.39 0.40
C LEU A 129 31.41 -2.30 -0.66
N SER A 130 30.92 -3.43 -1.16
CA SER A 130 29.80 -3.50 -2.09
C SER A 130 28.50 -2.98 -1.47
N ILE A 131 28.22 -3.31 -0.20
CA ILE A 131 27.06 -2.77 0.53
C ILE A 131 27.21 -1.25 0.72
N PHE A 132 28.38 -0.80 1.19
CA PHE A 132 28.64 0.61 1.46
C PHE A 132 28.55 1.48 0.19
N THR A 133 29.15 1.02 -0.90
CA THR A 133 29.09 1.75 -2.18
C THR A 133 27.67 1.76 -2.77
N ARG A 134 26.91 0.68 -2.60
CA ARG A 134 25.49 0.62 -2.99
C ARG A 134 24.63 1.58 -2.18
N SER A 135 24.81 1.64 -0.85
CA SER A 135 24.06 2.56 0.02
C SER A 135 24.39 4.01 -0.30
N MET A 136 25.66 4.36 -0.46
CA MET A 136 26.10 5.70 -0.84
C MET A 136 25.53 6.13 -2.21
N LEU A 137 25.54 5.23 -3.20
CA LEU A 137 24.93 5.46 -4.50
C LEU A 137 23.42 5.68 -4.38
N SER A 138 22.75 4.86 -3.58
CA SER A 138 21.31 4.92 -3.33
C SER A 138 20.89 6.25 -2.69
N ILE A 139 21.62 6.73 -1.68
CA ILE A 139 21.40 8.03 -1.02
C ILE A 139 21.66 9.17 -2.02
N SER A 140 22.80 9.12 -2.71
CA SER A 140 23.21 10.18 -3.64
C SER A 140 22.20 10.32 -4.78
N SER A 141 21.77 9.22 -5.39
CA SER A 141 20.80 9.24 -6.49
C SER A 141 19.45 9.88 -6.10
N ARG A 142 19.01 9.73 -4.84
CA ARG A 142 17.78 10.34 -4.32
C ARG A 142 17.97 11.80 -3.92
N PHE A 143 19.10 12.14 -3.31
CA PHE A 143 19.44 13.52 -2.99
C PHE A 143 19.45 14.40 -4.25
N PHE A 144 20.02 13.89 -5.34
CA PHE A 144 20.06 14.58 -6.63
C PHE A 144 18.79 14.37 -7.50
N ARG A 145 17.71 13.79 -6.95
CA ARG A 145 16.43 13.50 -7.64
C ARG A 145 16.59 12.77 -8.99
N ALA A 146 17.61 11.93 -9.12
CA ALA A 146 17.90 11.18 -10.34
C ALA A 146 17.02 9.91 -10.47
N THR A 147 16.31 9.53 -9.40
CA THR A 147 15.45 8.34 -9.31
C THR A 147 14.00 8.65 -9.70
N ARG A 148 13.37 7.71 -10.40
CA ARG A 148 11.90 7.69 -10.60
C ARG A 148 11.32 6.71 -9.59
N PHE A 149 10.37 7.17 -8.78
CA PHE A 149 9.64 6.28 -7.89
C PHE A 149 8.59 5.52 -8.71
N ALA A 150 8.60 4.20 -8.61
CA ALA A 150 7.63 3.32 -9.28
C ALA A 150 6.75 2.65 -8.22
N SER A 151 5.46 2.53 -8.52
CA SER A 151 4.49 1.85 -7.67
C SER A 151 4.49 0.35 -7.96
N THR A 152 5.41 -0.36 -7.33
CA THR A 152 5.53 -1.83 -7.44
C THR A 152 5.69 -2.41 -6.04
N LEU A 153 4.98 -3.52 -5.76
CA LEU A 153 5.13 -4.27 -4.51
C LEU A 153 6.57 -4.78 -4.34
N LEU A 154 7.11 -5.37 -5.39
CA LEU A 154 8.50 -5.85 -5.46
C LEU A 154 9.03 -5.55 -6.86
N LEU A 155 10.27 -5.05 -6.98
CA LEU A 155 10.87 -4.84 -8.30
C LEU A 155 11.21 -6.20 -8.93
N SER A 156 11.16 -6.27 -10.27
CA SER A 156 11.54 -7.48 -11.00
C SER A 156 12.98 -7.92 -10.69
N THR A 157 13.87 -6.97 -10.46
CA THR A 157 15.28 -7.21 -10.08
C THR A 157 15.40 -7.82 -8.68
N GLU A 158 14.62 -7.32 -7.72
CA GLU A 158 14.59 -7.85 -6.34
C GLU A 158 13.99 -9.26 -6.32
N PHE A 159 12.89 -9.47 -7.06
CA PHE A 159 12.28 -10.78 -7.22
C PHE A 159 13.27 -11.79 -7.82
N LEU A 160 13.99 -11.41 -8.87
CA LEU A 160 14.95 -12.30 -9.52
C LEU A 160 16.17 -12.59 -8.64
N GLU A 161 16.66 -11.63 -7.85
CA GLU A 161 17.70 -11.90 -6.84
C GLU A 161 17.22 -12.91 -5.79
N LEU A 162 15.97 -12.80 -5.31
CA LEU A 162 15.38 -13.76 -4.36
C LEU A 162 15.21 -15.15 -4.97
N VAL A 163 14.72 -15.23 -6.21
CA VAL A 163 14.60 -16.49 -6.94
C VAL A 163 15.96 -17.13 -7.19
N GLY A 164 16.97 -16.31 -7.53
CA GLY A 164 18.34 -16.77 -7.70
C GLY A 164 18.90 -17.39 -6.41
N PHE A 165 18.72 -16.71 -5.28
CA PHE A 165 19.15 -17.24 -3.98
C PHE A 165 18.38 -18.53 -3.63
N GLY A 166 17.07 -18.58 -3.86
CA GLY A 166 16.27 -19.80 -3.64
C GLY A 166 16.68 -20.95 -4.56
N ALA A 167 17.11 -20.68 -5.78
CA ALA A 167 17.69 -21.70 -6.65
C ALA A 167 19.03 -22.23 -6.09
N ALA A 168 19.82 -21.38 -5.44
CA ALA A 168 21.05 -21.80 -4.78
C ALA A 168 20.80 -22.68 -3.55
N SER A 169 19.69 -22.51 -2.84
CA SER A 169 19.34 -23.39 -1.70
C SER A 169 19.00 -24.82 -2.12
N ALA A 170 18.79 -25.10 -3.41
CA ALA A 170 18.67 -26.46 -3.92
C ALA A 170 19.95 -27.31 -3.74
N ALA A 171 21.09 -26.68 -3.42
CA ALA A 171 22.30 -27.39 -3.01
C ALA A 171 22.17 -28.04 -1.61
N LEU A 172 21.18 -27.65 -0.81
CA LEU A 172 20.90 -28.22 0.51
C LEU A 172 19.94 -29.41 0.43
N THR A 173 19.75 -30.11 1.55
CA THR A 173 18.71 -31.15 1.67
C THR A 173 17.31 -30.56 1.42
N MET A 174 16.37 -31.37 0.95
CA MET A 174 15.02 -30.91 0.57
C MET A 174 14.30 -30.14 1.68
N GLU A 175 14.43 -30.58 2.94
CA GLU A 175 13.82 -29.91 4.09
C GLU A 175 14.43 -28.52 4.34
N ARG A 176 15.77 -28.43 4.37
CA ARG A 176 16.49 -27.16 4.57
C ARG A 176 16.29 -26.20 3.39
N CYS A 177 16.20 -26.71 2.17
CA CYS A 177 15.88 -25.94 0.98
C CYS A 177 14.49 -25.28 1.09
N PHE A 178 13.49 -26.03 1.57
CA PHE A 178 12.15 -25.50 1.79
C PHE A 178 12.14 -24.39 2.84
N ASP A 179 12.81 -24.60 3.98
CA ASP A 179 12.90 -23.61 5.05
C ASP A 179 13.59 -22.31 4.60
N VAL A 180 14.70 -22.42 3.89
CA VAL A 180 15.41 -21.25 3.33
C VAL A 180 14.55 -20.55 2.28
N SER A 181 13.86 -21.29 1.41
CA SER A 181 12.95 -20.71 0.43
C SER A 181 11.82 -19.93 1.11
N LEU A 182 11.25 -20.47 2.18
CA LEU A 182 10.20 -19.82 2.97
C LEU A 182 10.73 -18.55 3.66
N LEU A 183 11.96 -18.56 4.18
CA LEU A 183 12.64 -17.38 4.72
C LEU A 183 12.81 -16.29 3.65
N LEU A 184 13.19 -16.65 2.42
CA LEU A 184 13.34 -15.68 1.32
C LEU A 184 11.99 -15.09 0.90
N CYS A 185 10.93 -15.90 0.89
CA CYS A 185 9.57 -15.39 0.69
C CYS A 185 9.16 -14.41 1.80
N ALA A 186 9.46 -14.73 3.06
CA ALA A 186 9.23 -13.85 4.20
C ALA A 186 10.00 -12.52 4.05
N PHE A 187 11.27 -12.58 3.66
CA PHE A 187 12.07 -11.38 3.38
C PHE A 187 11.50 -10.56 2.22
N GLY A 188 11.04 -11.20 1.15
CA GLY A 188 10.37 -10.53 0.02
C GLY A 188 9.10 -9.78 0.44
N LEU A 189 8.29 -10.36 1.34
CA LEU A 189 7.12 -9.69 1.90
C LEU A 189 7.52 -8.51 2.79
N CYS A 190 8.58 -8.67 3.58
CA CYS A 190 9.21 -7.61 4.36
C CYS A 190 9.67 -6.41 3.49
N LEU A 191 10.27 -6.68 2.32
CA LEU A 191 10.61 -5.63 1.34
C LEU A 191 9.35 -4.94 0.80
N ALA A 192 8.31 -5.71 0.48
CA ALA A 192 7.04 -5.14 0.03
C ALA A 192 6.40 -4.26 1.11
N ASP A 193 6.47 -4.67 2.37
CA ASP A 193 5.95 -3.92 3.52
C ASP A 193 6.65 -2.56 3.68
N LEU A 194 7.97 -2.54 3.55
CA LEU A 194 8.77 -1.30 3.53
C LEU A 194 8.40 -0.38 2.35
N ARG A 195 8.19 -0.93 1.16
CA ARG A 195 7.83 -0.15 -0.04
C ARG A 195 6.44 0.45 0.05
N MET A 196 5.50 -0.26 0.67
CA MET A 196 4.17 0.26 0.94
C MET A 196 4.16 1.30 2.08
N LYS A 197 5.24 1.38 2.87
CA LYS A 197 5.40 2.21 4.08
C LYS A 197 4.38 1.91 5.17
N SER A 198 3.98 0.64 5.30
CA SER A 198 3.09 0.20 6.36
C SER A 198 3.62 0.62 7.75
N LEU A 199 2.72 0.98 8.66
CA LEU A 199 3.06 1.43 10.02
C LEU A 199 3.93 0.41 10.77
N LEU A 200 3.71 -0.88 10.51
CA LEU A 200 4.41 -1.98 11.17
C LEU A 200 5.65 -2.47 10.40
N ALA A 201 6.00 -1.88 9.26
CA ALA A 201 7.09 -2.35 8.40
C ALA A 201 8.48 -2.31 9.06
N LEU A 202 8.80 -1.28 9.84
CA LEU A 202 10.08 -1.22 10.56
C LEU A 202 10.16 -2.24 11.70
N PRO A 203 9.15 -2.35 12.59
CA PRO A 203 9.09 -3.43 13.58
C PRO A 203 9.19 -4.83 12.98
N THR A 204 8.47 -5.13 11.90
CA THR A 204 8.51 -6.46 11.26
C THR A 204 9.87 -6.75 10.67
N MET A 205 10.54 -5.76 10.05
CA MET A 205 11.91 -5.90 9.56
C MET A 205 12.96 -6.14 10.65
N ILE A 206 12.86 -5.41 11.77
CA ILE A 206 13.75 -5.59 12.91
C ILE A 206 13.52 -6.98 13.51
N GLY A 207 12.25 -7.36 13.72
CA GLY A 207 11.87 -8.69 14.18
C GLY A 207 12.37 -9.80 13.27
N PHE A 208 12.20 -9.66 11.96
CA PHE A 208 12.73 -10.58 10.95
C PHE A 208 14.25 -10.72 11.08
N SER A 209 14.98 -9.61 11.20
CA SER A 209 16.44 -9.64 11.31
C SER A 209 16.91 -10.35 12.58
N VAL A 210 16.29 -10.04 13.73
CA VAL A 210 16.64 -10.63 15.03
C VAL A 210 16.30 -12.12 15.08
N ILE A 211 15.09 -12.51 14.65
CA ILE A 211 14.65 -13.91 14.66
C ILE A 211 15.47 -14.75 13.68
N SER A 212 15.81 -14.21 12.50
CA SER A 212 16.65 -14.91 11.51
C SER A 212 18.01 -15.29 12.12
N VAL A 213 18.69 -14.32 12.75
CA VAL A 213 20.04 -14.50 13.27
C VAL A 213 20.06 -15.33 14.55
N LEU A 214 19.15 -15.08 15.49
CA LEU A 214 19.19 -15.70 16.81
C LEU A 214 18.48 -17.06 16.89
N LEU A 215 17.50 -17.32 16.02
CA LEU A 215 16.60 -18.47 16.16
C LEU A 215 16.59 -19.34 14.90
N PHE A 216 16.41 -18.76 13.71
CA PHE A 216 16.27 -19.53 12.48
C PHE A 216 17.57 -20.23 12.07
N PHE A 217 18.69 -19.51 11.92
CA PHE A 217 19.94 -20.13 11.48
C PHE A 217 20.52 -21.15 12.48
N PRO A 218 20.46 -20.90 13.81
CA PRO A 218 20.79 -21.93 14.80
C PRO A 218 19.88 -23.16 14.73
N ALA A 219 18.59 -23.00 14.42
CA ALA A 219 17.66 -24.12 14.30
C ALA A 219 17.95 -25.03 13.09
N LEU A 220 18.51 -24.48 12.00
CA LEU A 220 18.89 -25.27 10.81
C LEU A 220 20.24 -25.97 10.93
N ASP A 221 21.06 -25.62 11.93
CA ASP A 221 22.43 -26.14 12.13
C ASP A 221 23.26 -26.03 10.84
N LEU A 222 23.26 -24.83 10.24
CA LEU A 222 24.00 -24.50 9.02
C LEU A 222 25.18 -23.57 9.34
N SER A 223 26.36 -23.90 8.80
CA SER A 223 27.56 -23.06 8.83
C SER A 223 27.48 -21.96 7.76
N ILE A 224 26.74 -20.90 8.06
CA ILE A 224 26.42 -19.83 7.10
C ILE A 224 27.51 -18.76 7.07
N ASN A 225 27.79 -18.22 5.89
CA ASN A 225 28.64 -17.05 5.76
C ASN A 225 27.88 -15.74 6.08
N PRO A 226 28.12 -15.11 7.25
CA PRO A 226 27.36 -13.93 7.66
C PRO A 226 27.62 -12.73 6.76
N PHE A 227 28.81 -12.63 6.13
CA PHE A 227 29.15 -11.50 5.26
C PHE A 227 28.43 -11.58 3.91
N ALA A 228 28.31 -12.77 3.32
CA ALA A 228 27.57 -12.98 2.08
C ALA A 228 26.06 -12.77 2.29
N LEU A 229 25.53 -13.32 3.38
CA LEU A 229 24.13 -13.14 3.78
C LEU A 229 23.81 -11.68 4.09
N GLY A 230 24.67 -11.00 4.84
CA GLY A 230 24.56 -9.57 5.12
C GLY A 230 24.67 -8.71 3.86
N CYS A 231 25.50 -9.11 2.89
CA CYS A 231 25.58 -8.45 1.58
C CYS A 231 24.29 -8.60 0.78
N PHE A 232 23.72 -9.80 0.73
CA PHE A 232 22.44 -10.06 0.07
C PHE A 232 21.31 -9.22 0.67
N PHE A 233 21.07 -9.36 1.98
CA PHE A 233 20.00 -8.61 2.66
C PHE A 233 20.26 -7.10 2.65
N GLY A 234 21.49 -6.67 2.95
CA GLY A 234 21.85 -5.26 3.01
C GLY A 234 21.65 -4.55 1.68
N ARG A 235 22.05 -5.14 0.56
CA ARG A 235 21.90 -4.54 -0.77
C ARG A 235 20.43 -4.41 -1.19
N LEU A 236 19.60 -5.41 -0.89
CA LEU A 236 18.17 -5.38 -1.19
C LEU A 236 17.41 -4.39 -0.28
N LEU A 237 17.82 -4.25 0.99
CA LEU A 237 17.17 -3.33 1.94
C LEU A 237 17.48 -1.85 1.73
N CYS A 238 18.66 -1.52 1.16
CA CYS A 238 19.09 -0.13 1.02
C CYS A 238 18.04 0.74 0.32
N ASP A 239 17.52 0.31 -0.82
CA ASP A 239 16.59 1.12 -1.61
C ASP A 239 15.22 1.31 -0.91
N PRO A 240 14.52 0.26 -0.46
CA PRO A 240 13.26 0.41 0.29
C PRO A 240 13.39 1.24 1.58
N LEU A 241 14.46 1.07 2.34
CA LEU A 241 14.67 1.82 3.59
C LEU A 241 14.84 3.32 3.34
N ILE A 242 15.60 3.70 2.30
CA ILE A 242 15.79 5.10 1.95
C ILE A 242 14.51 5.66 1.30
N ASP A 243 13.77 4.85 0.54
CA ASP A 243 12.49 5.23 -0.06
C ASP A 243 11.43 5.60 1.00
N LEU A 244 11.52 5.06 2.23
CA LEU A 244 10.64 5.44 3.34
C LEU A 244 10.66 6.96 3.58
N PHE A 245 11.85 7.57 3.51
CA PHE A 245 12.07 9.00 3.81
C PHE A 245 11.93 9.91 2.58
N TYR A 246 12.36 9.45 1.40
CA TYR A 246 12.47 10.32 0.21
C TYR A 246 11.33 10.19 -0.80
N SER A 247 10.52 9.12 -0.75
CA SER A 247 9.43 8.98 -1.72
C SER A 247 8.21 9.84 -1.34
N GLY A 248 7.80 10.69 -2.29
CA GLY A 248 6.61 11.55 -2.19
C GLY A 248 5.36 10.97 -2.86
N LEU A 249 5.33 9.66 -3.12
CA LEU A 249 4.15 8.99 -3.70
C LEU A 249 2.98 9.05 -2.72
N THR A 250 1.79 9.33 -3.24
CA THR A 250 0.55 9.27 -2.47
C THR A 250 0.21 7.82 -2.11
N VAL A 251 -0.57 7.61 -1.06
CA VAL A 251 -0.94 6.26 -0.59
C VAL A 251 -1.59 5.43 -1.71
N THR A 252 -2.51 6.02 -2.45
CA THR A 252 -3.27 5.34 -3.51
C THR A 252 -2.39 5.03 -4.73
N GLU A 253 -1.39 5.87 -5.02
CA GLU A 253 -0.35 5.56 -6.00
C GLU A 253 0.56 4.41 -5.55
N ARG A 254 0.96 4.32 -4.28
CA ARG A 254 1.80 3.22 -3.80
C ARG A 254 1.09 1.87 -3.88
N TRP A 255 -0.16 1.82 -3.44
CA TRP A 255 -1.00 0.61 -3.46
C TRP A 255 -1.62 0.33 -4.83
N HIS A 256 -1.43 1.21 -5.81
CA HIS A 256 -1.93 1.08 -7.17
C HIS A 256 -1.77 -0.30 -7.82
N PRO A 257 -0.60 -0.97 -7.80
CA PRO A 257 -0.44 -2.30 -8.40
C PRO A 257 -1.37 -3.35 -7.76
N TYR A 258 -1.65 -3.23 -6.45
CA TYR A 258 -2.55 -4.12 -5.74
C TYR A 258 -4.03 -3.76 -5.99
N LEU A 259 -4.35 -2.46 -5.92
CA LEU A 259 -5.70 -1.95 -6.13
C LEU A 259 -6.19 -2.20 -7.55
N GLN A 260 -5.33 -2.05 -8.56
CA GLN A 260 -5.67 -2.27 -9.96
C GLN A 260 -5.42 -3.69 -10.46
N ALA A 261 -4.90 -4.59 -9.61
CA ALA A 261 -4.68 -5.99 -9.98
C ALA A 261 -5.94 -6.64 -10.57
N HIS A 262 -5.77 -7.69 -11.36
CA HIS A 262 -6.93 -8.47 -11.80
C HIS A 262 -7.62 -9.11 -10.59
N LYS A 263 -8.96 -9.24 -10.68
CA LYS A 263 -9.80 -9.88 -9.65
C LYS A 263 -9.26 -11.25 -9.22
N MET A 264 -8.72 -12.04 -10.16
CA MET A 264 -8.16 -13.36 -9.89
C MET A 264 -6.87 -13.28 -9.06
N LEU A 265 -6.00 -12.29 -9.32
CA LEU A 265 -4.76 -12.12 -8.57
C LEU A 265 -5.02 -11.72 -7.11
N ARG A 266 -5.98 -10.83 -6.88
CA ARG A 266 -6.43 -10.49 -5.52
C ARG A 266 -7.05 -11.68 -4.79
N ARG A 267 -7.84 -12.51 -5.49
CA ARG A 267 -8.38 -13.74 -4.88
C ARG A 267 -7.29 -14.75 -4.57
N PHE A 268 -6.29 -14.86 -5.43
CA PHE A 268 -5.13 -15.70 -5.19
C PHE A 268 -4.35 -15.25 -3.95
N SER A 269 -4.21 -13.94 -3.70
CA SER A 269 -3.55 -13.47 -2.47
C SER A 269 -4.31 -13.89 -1.19
N VAL A 270 -5.65 -13.91 -1.21
CA VAL A 270 -6.44 -14.43 -0.07
C VAL A 270 -6.23 -15.93 0.12
N LEU A 271 -6.13 -16.69 -0.98
CA LEU A 271 -5.88 -18.13 -0.91
C LEU A 271 -4.48 -18.44 -0.37
N VAL A 272 -3.46 -17.66 -0.75
CA VAL A 272 -2.10 -17.78 -0.21
C VAL A 272 -2.08 -17.48 1.30
N LEU A 273 -2.78 -16.41 1.73
CA LEU A 273 -2.94 -16.08 3.15
C LEU A 273 -3.58 -17.25 3.93
N LEU A 274 -4.72 -17.75 3.45
CA LEU A 274 -5.45 -18.85 4.09
C LEU A 274 -4.61 -20.14 4.15
N LEU A 275 -3.84 -20.44 3.10
CA LEU A 275 -2.97 -21.61 3.08
C LEU A 275 -1.82 -21.48 4.08
N ALA A 276 -1.19 -20.30 4.18
CA ALA A 276 -0.15 -20.04 5.16
C ALA A 276 -0.68 -20.14 6.60
N GLU A 277 -1.84 -19.52 6.88
CA GLU A 277 -2.56 -19.61 8.15
C GLU A 277 -2.88 -21.06 8.52
N LEU A 278 -3.40 -21.85 7.58
CA LEU A 278 -3.73 -23.27 7.78
C LEU A 278 -2.47 -24.10 8.08
N LEU A 279 -1.38 -23.87 7.36
CA LEU A 279 -0.11 -24.54 7.65
C LEU A 279 0.42 -24.16 9.04
N PHE A 280 0.25 -22.92 9.46
CA PHE A 280 0.73 -22.45 10.76
C PHE A 280 -0.03 -23.09 11.92
N ILE A 281 -1.36 -23.20 11.83
CA ILE A 281 -2.14 -23.88 12.86
C ILE A 281 -1.86 -25.39 12.89
N ILE A 282 -1.63 -26.03 11.73
CA ILE A 282 -1.24 -27.44 11.66
C ILE A 282 0.12 -27.66 12.33
N LEU A 283 1.13 -26.84 12.01
CA LEU A 283 2.45 -26.91 12.65
C LEU A 283 2.38 -26.65 14.15
N SER A 284 1.56 -25.67 14.55
CA SER A 284 1.30 -25.37 15.96
C SER A 284 0.68 -26.57 16.69
N ALA A 285 -0.25 -27.29 16.05
CA ALA A 285 -0.89 -28.46 16.61
C ALA A 285 0.09 -29.63 16.83
N PHE A 286 1.09 -29.82 15.96
CA PHE A 286 2.10 -30.87 16.15
C PHE A 286 2.91 -30.71 17.45
N THR A 287 3.02 -29.49 17.98
CA THR A 287 3.64 -29.22 19.30
C THR A 287 2.97 -29.97 20.45
N LEU A 288 1.68 -30.31 20.32
CA LEU A 288 0.92 -31.05 21.33
C LEU A 288 1.37 -32.50 21.49
N GLY A 289 2.11 -33.07 20.52
CA GLY A 289 2.57 -34.46 20.57
C GLY A 289 3.81 -34.69 21.45
N ASN A 290 4.57 -33.64 21.77
CA ASN A 290 5.89 -33.74 22.42
C ASN A 290 5.89 -33.11 23.83
N VAL A 291 5.19 -33.72 24.80
CA VAL A 291 4.94 -33.06 26.10
C VAL A 291 5.42 -33.85 27.30
N ASN A 292 6.42 -33.31 28.01
CA ASN A 292 6.97 -33.93 29.22
C ASN A 292 6.83 -33.11 30.53
N ARG A 293 6.63 -31.77 30.55
CA ARG A 293 6.58 -31.01 31.84
C ARG A 293 5.59 -29.83 31.98
N TRP A 294 5.16 -29.15 30.92
CA TRP A 294 4.25 -27.97 30.98
C TRP A 294 2.86 -28.21 30.39
N TYR A 295 2.36 -29.44 30.47
CA TYR A 295 1.20 -29.92 29.71
C TYR A 295 -0.07 -29.09 29.92
N ILE A 296 -0.49 -28.87 31.18
CA ILE A 296 -1.78 -28.25 31.47
C ILE A 296 -1.80 -26.78 31.04
N LEU A 297 -0.76 -26.02 31.39
CA LEU A 297 -0.68 -24.60 31.07
C LEU A 297 -0.54 -24.36 29.55
N ARG A 298 0.30 -25.15 28.87
CA ARG A 298 0.49 -25.05 27.42
C ARG A 298 -0.77 -25.48 26.66
N LEU A 299 -1.41 -26.58 27.06
CA LEU A 299 -2.66 -27.04 26.45
C LEU A 299 -3.79 -26.01 26.61
N LEU A 300 -3.97 -25.46 27.81
CA LEU A 300 -4.97 -24.44 28.06
C LEU A 300 -4.70 -23.18 27.23
N GLY A 301 -3.44 -22.76 27.14
CA GLY A 301 -3.01 -21.67 26.27
C GLY A 301 -3.35 -21.93 24.81
N ILE A 302 -3.02 -23.11 24.27
CA ILE A 302 -3.30 -23.49 22.88
C ILE A 302 -4.80 -23.48 22.60
N ILE A 303 -5.63 -23.97 23.52
CA ILE A 303 -7.08 -23.98 23.31
C ILE A 303 -7.64 -22.56 23.31
N VAL A 304 -7.30 -21.75 24.32
CA VAL A 304 -7.83 -20.39 24.45
C VAL A 304 -7.33 -19.49 23.32
N PHE A 305 -6.01 -19.41 23.12
CA PHE A 305 -5.43 -18.60 22.06
C PHE A 305 -5.73 -19.17 20.67
N GLY A 306 -5.82 -20.48 20.51
CA GLY A 306 -6.20 -21.10 19.24
C GLY A 306 -7.63 -20.78 18.83
N ILE A 307 -8.61 -20.81 19.75
CA ILE A 307 -9.98 -20.39 19.45
C ILE A 307 -10.02 -18.91 19.07
N LEU A 308 -9.38 -18.05 19.86
CA LEU A 308 -9.32 -16.62 19.57
C LEU A 308 -8.63 -16.34 18.22
N TRP A 309 -7.54 -17.05 17.94
CA TRP A 309 -6.81 -16.98 16.67
C TRP A 309 -7.68 -17.41 15.50
N VAL A 310 -8.35 -18.57 15.57
CA VAL A 310 -9.24 -19.03 14.48
C VAL A 310 -10.37 -18.03 14.25
N THR A 311 -11.01 -17.54 15.31
CA THR A 311 -12.09 -16.56 15.17
C THR A 311 -11.61 -15.25 14.55
N SER A 312 -10.46 -14.73 14.96
CA SER A 312 -9.91 -13.48 14.43
C SER A 312 -9.45 -13.63 12.97
N HIS A 313 -8.89 -14.78 12.59
CA HIS A 313 -8.42 -15.02 11.21
C HIS A 313 -9.58 -15.32 10.24
N LEU A 314 -10.65 -15.97 10.70
CA LEU A 314 -11.89 -16.04 9.93
C LEU A 314 -12.46 -14.65 9.65
N VAL A 315 -12.41 -13.75 10.64
CA VAL A 315 -12.79 -12.34 10.46
C VAL A 315 -11.84 -11.62 9.51
N LEU A 316 -10.52 -11.84 9.61
CA LEU A 316 -9.52 -11.28 8.69
C LEU A 316 -9.78 -11.67 7.24
N VAL A 317 -9.96 -12.97 6.98
CA VAL A 317 -10.20 -13.50 5.62
C VAL A 317 -11.52 -12.99 5.07
N THR A 318 -12.59 -12.99 5.87
CA THR A 318 -13.89 -12.45 5.44
C THR A 318 -13.85 -10.94 5.21
N ALA A 319 -13.11 -10.19 6.02
CA ALA A 319 -12.89 -8.76 5.81
C ALA A 319 -12.13 -8.49 4.51
N LEU A 320 -11.01 -9.19 4.27
CA LEU A 320 -10.24 -9.02 3.04
C LEU A 320 -11.05 -9.40 1.80
N TRP A 321 -11.84 -10.48 1.89
CA TRP A 321 -12.75 -10.89 0.81
C TRP A 321 -13.84 -9.86 0.51
N ALA A 322 -14.48 -9.33 1.56
CA ALA A 322 -15.50 -8.29 1.43
C ALA A 322 -14.91 -6.99 0.86
N PHE A 323 -13.72 -6.58 1.32
CA PHE A 323 -12.96 -5.48 0.75
C PHE A 323 -12.74 -5.64 -0.75
N HIS A 324 -12.28 -6.82 -1.21
CA HIS A 324 -12.06 -7.06 -2.64
C HIS A 324 -13.34 -7.00 -3.46
N ASN A 325 -14.47 -7.47 -2.94
CA ASN A 325 -15.75 -7.37 -3.63
C ASN A 325 -16.19 -5.91 -3.76
N ARG A 326 -16.05 -5.10 -2.69
CA ARG A 326 -16.34 -3.66 -2.74
C ARG A 326 -15.42 -2.91 -3.68
N LEU A 327 -14.12 -3.22 -3.67
CA LEU A 327 -13.14 -2.65 -4.59
C LEU A 327 -13.47 -2.98 -6.05
N ASN A 328 -13.88 -4.22 -6.35
CA ASN A 328 -14.33 -4.60 -7.70
C ASN A 328 -15.53 -3.76 -8.16
N ASN A 329 -16.48 -3.50 -7.27
CA ASN A 329 -17.63 -2.65 -7.57
C ASN A 329 -17.20 -1.20 -7.84
N CYS A 330 -16.23 -0.67 -7.06
CA CYS A 330 -15.67 0.65 -7.27
C CYS A 330 -14.91 0.74 -8.61
N LEU A 331 -14.07 -0.25 -8.93
CA LEU A 331 -13.36 -0.33 -10.21
C LEU A 331 -14.33 -0.44 -11.39
N GLY A 332 -15.41 -1.22 -11.25
CA GLY A 332 -16.47 -1.32 -12.25
C GLY A 332 -17.19 0.02 -12.47
N ALA A 333 -17.54 0.72 -11.39
CA ALA A 333 -18.13 2.06 -11.47
C ALA A 333 -17.16 3.07 -12.12
N CYS A 334 -15.88 3.03 -11.75
CA CYS A 334 -14.83 3.86 -12.34
C CYS A 334 -14.67 3.60 -13.85
N ALA A 335 -14.71 2.32 -14.28
CA ALA A 335 -14.66 1.95 -15.69
C ALA A 335 -15.86 2.48 -16.49
N LEU A 336 -17.06 2.53 -15.90
CA LEU A 336 -18.27 3.11 -16.52
C LEU A 336 -18.20 4.65 -16.60
N LEU A 337 -17.49 5.29 -15.68
CA LEU A 337 -17.34 6.75 -15.58
C LEU A 337 -16.15 7.31 -16.37
N ARG A 338 -15.47 6.47 -17.16
CA ARG A 338 -14.20 6.72 -17.86
C ARG A 338 -14.21 7.86 -18.90
N THR A 339 -15.32 8.59 -19.05
CA THR A 339 -15.42 9.83 -19.84
C THR A 339 -15.14 11.10 -19.03
N GLY A 340 -14.94 11.01 -17.71
CA GLY A 340 -14.64 12.15 -16.84
C GLY A 340 -13.35 11.96 -16.04
N SER A 341 -12.69 13.08 -15.70
CA SER A 341 -11.42 13.21 -14.96
C SER A 341 -11.47 12.74 -13.48
N LYS A 342 -12.32 11.76 -13.14
CA LYS A 342 -12.58 11.37 -11.75
C LYS A 342 -11.59 10.31 -11.29
N SER A 343 -11.04 10.49 -10.08
CA SER A 343 -10.05 9.59 -9.51
C SER A 343 -10.71 8.36 -8.88
N LEU A 344 -9.98 7.25 -8.76
CA LEU A 344 -10.45 6.05 -8.05
C LEU A 344 -10.80 6.37 -6.59
N ASP A 345 -10.08 7.32 -6.01
CA ASP A 345 -10.17 7.73 -4.61
C ASP A 345 -11.53 8.37 -4.33
N ASP A 346 -12.06 9.18 -5.26
CA ASP A 346 -13.40 9.77 -5.17
C ASP A 346 -14.50 8.70 -5.17
N VAL A 347 -14.33 7.66 -6.00
CA VAL A 347 -15.29 6.54 -6.08
C VAL A 347 -15.26 5.71 -4.80
N MET A 348 -14.07 5.46 -4.26
CA MET A 348 -13.91 4.72 -3.01
C MET A 348 -14.47 5.49 -1.81
N ALA A 349 -14.25 6.81 -1.76
CA ALA A 349 -14.79 7.68 -0.71
C ALA A 349 -16.33 7.71 -0.73
N SER A 350 -16.95 7.94 -1.89
CA SER A 350 -18.42 7.98 -2.03
C SER A 350 -19.10 6.66 -1.67
N ARG A 351 -18.42 5.52 -1.83
CA ARG A 351 -18.92 4.19 -1.48
C ARG A 351 -18.64 3.76 -0.03
N GLY A 352 -18.11 4.64 0.80
CA GLY A 352 -17.89 4.36 2.23
C GLY A 352 -16.73 3.41 2.53
N MET A 353 -15.77 3.25 1.60
CA MET A 353 -14.60 2.40 1.82
C MET A 353 -13.76 2.83 3.01
N ARG A 354 -13.75 4.13 3.35
CA ARG A 354 -13.04 4.66 4.52
C ARG A 354 -13.52 4.01 5.82
N GLN A 355 -14.83 4.06 6.08
CA GLN A 355 -15.42 3.53 7.32
C GLN A 355 -15.19 2.02 7.42
N TYR A 356 -15.32 1.31 6.30
CA TYR A 356 -15.01 -0.10 6.21
C TYR A 356 -13.54 -0.38 6.60
N CYS A 357 -12.59 0.36 6.04
CA CYS A 357 -11.17 0.21 6.35
C CYS A 357 -10.86 0.49 7.83
N LEU A 358 -11.46 1.52 8.44
CA LEU A 358 -11.23 1.86 9.86
C LEU A 358 -11.72 0.75 10.81
N VAL A 359 -12.85 0.11 10.50
CA VAL A 359 -13.34 -1.03 11.28
C VAL A 359 -12.48 -2.27 11.03
N ALA A 360 -12.14 -2.55 9.78
CA ALA A 360 -11.29 -3.68 9.41
C ALA A 360 -9.90 -3.57 10.05
N GLU A 361 -9.31 -2.38 10.11
CA GLU A 361 -8.02 -2.10 10.75
C GLU A 361 -7.95 -2.64 12.18
N GLN A 362 -8.97 -2.35 13.01
CA GLN A 362 -9.02 -2.81 14.40
C GLN A 362 -9.08 -4.34 14.51
N LEU A 363 -9.81 -4.98 13.60
CA LEU A 363 -9.97 -6.44 13.57
C LEU A 363 -8.66 -7.12 13.12
N VAL A 364 -8.00 -6.58 12.09
CA VAL A 364 -6.72 -7.09 11.60
C VAL A 364 -5.62 -6.92 12.65
N PHE A 365 -5.59 -5.79 13.36
CA PHE A 365 -4.66 -5.59 14.47
C PHE A 365 -4.83 -6.64 15.57
N GLY A 366 -6.08 -6.99 15.89
CA GLY A 366 -6.39 -8.08 16.81
C GLY A 366 -5.88 -9.44 16.31
N ALA A 367 -6.06 -9.75 15.03
CA ALA A 367 -5.55 -10.98 14.41
C ALA A 367 -4.02 -11.08 14.55
N LEU A 368 -3.29 -10.01 14.26
CA LEU A 368 -1.83 -9.95 14.37
C LEU A 368 -1.33 -10.22 15.80
N ILE A 369 -1.99 -9.62 16.81
CA ILE A 369 -1.68 -9.91 18.21
C ILE A 369 -1.91 -11.40 18.53
N PHE A 370 -3.02 -11.98 18.06
CA PHE A 370 -3.27 -13.39 18.29
C PHE A 370 -2.26 -14.29 17.58
N THR A 371 -1.75 -13.93 16.39
CA THR A 371 -0.66 -14.67 15.72
C THR A 371 0.61 -14.67 16.55
N ILE A 372 1.01 -13.51 17.11
CA ILE A 372 2.17 -13.42 18.01
C ILE A 372 1.95 -14.27 19.26
N LEU A 373 0.80 -14.15 19.92
CA LEU A 373 0.48 -14.92 21.13
C LEU A 373 0.49 -16.43 20.86
N MET A 374 -0.09 -16.84 19.73
CA MET A 374 -0.12 -18.24 19.32
C MET A 374 1.29 -18.78 19.06
N ALA A 375 2.14 -18.01 18.38
CA ALA A 375 3.53 -18.37 18.13
C ALA A 375 4.34 -18.51 19.42
N VAL A 376 4.16 -17.60 20.39
CA VAL A 376 4.85 -17.65 21.69
C VAL A 376 4.45 -18.90 22.47
N VAL A 377 3.16 -19.26 22.48
CA VAL A 377 2.67 -20.44 23.20
C VAL A 377 3.09 -21.76 22.53
N CYS A 378 3.13 -21.78 21.20
CA CYS A 378 3.52 -22.93 20.39
C CYS A 378 4.97 -22.89 19.94
N TRP A 379 5.84 -22.15 20.62
CA TRP A 379 7.22 -21.95 20.14
C TRP A 379 7.99 -23.27 19.99
N GLN A 380 8.58 -23.48 18.81
CA GLN A 380 9.37 -24.68 18.48
C GLN A 380 10.81 -24.28 18.12
N GLU A 381 11.74 -24.43 19.07
CA GLU A 381 13.15 -24.00 18.90
C GLU A 381 13.90 -24.79 17.81
N LYS A 382 13.52 -26.04 17.56
CA LYS A 382 14.24 -26.94 16.64
C LYS A 382 13.60 -27.08 15.26
N ASN A 383 12.44 -26.46 15.04
CA ASN A 383 11.70 -26.62 13.79
C ASN A 383 11.88 -25.35 12.94
N GLY A 384 12.82 -25.41 11.98
CA GLY A 384 13.11 -24.32 11.05
C GLY A 384 11.88 -23.89 10.25
N THR A 385 11.04 -24.85 9.84
CA THR A 385 9.81 -24.59 9.10
C THR A 385 8.81 -23.76 9.90
N PHE A 386 8.65 -24.04 11.19
CA PHE A 386 7.75 -23.27 12.06
C PHE A 386 8.23 -21.82 12.19
N ILE A 387 9.53 -21.61 12.43
CA ILE A 387 10.13 -20.28 12.56
C ILE A 387 10.00 -19.51 11.24
N ALA A 388 10.36 -20.10 10.10
CA ALA A 388 10.23 -19.46 8.79
C ALA A 388 8.77 -19.14 8.44
N LEU A 389 7.81 -20.02 8.75
CA LEU A 389 6.41 -19.76 8.49
C LEU A 389 5.86 -18.62 9.34
N PHE A 390 6.25 -18.54 10.62
CA PHE A 390 5.90 -17.40 11.47
C PHE A 390 6.47 -16.08 10.90
N MET A 391 7.72 -16.11 10.46
CA MET A 391 8.36 -14.96 9.81
C MET A 391 7.72 -14.60 8.46
N PHE A 392 7.07 -15.54 7.79
CA PHE A 392 6.31 -15.29 6.55
C PHE A 392 4.95 -14.66 6.82
N ILE A 393 4.22 -15.13 7.83
CA ILE A 393 2.87 -14.67 8.16
C ILE A 393 2.89 -13.25 8.72
N LEU A 394 3.86 -12.92 9.59
CA LEU A 394 3.91 -11.60 10.22
C LEU A 394 3.94 -10.41 9.22
N PRO A 395 4.84 -10.38 8.21
CA PRO A 395 4.83 -9.34 7.18
C PRO A 395 3.57 -9.38 6.31
N LEU A 396 2.98 -10.56 6.10
CA LEU A 396 1.76 -10.71 5.31
C LEU A 396 0.55 -10.06 6.00
N GLU A 397 0.36 -10.33 7.30
CA GLU A 397 -0.65 -9.67 8.13
C GLU A 397 -0.38 -8.17 8.29
N SER A 398 0.89 -7.79 8.45
CA SER A 398 1.34 -6.39 8.49
C SER A 398 0.98 -5.61 7.21
N LEU A 399 1.13 -6.23 6.04
CA LEU A 399 0.72 -5.65 4.76
C LEU A 399 -0.79 -5.44 4.69
N VAL A 400 -1.59 -6.41 5.15
CA VAL A 400 -3.06 -6.29 5.17
C VAL A 400 -3.49 -5.20 6.17
N PHE A 401 -2.84 -5.13 7.33
CA PHE A 401 -3.05 -4.07 8.30
C PHE A 401 -2.71 -2.69 7.72
N GLY A 402 -1.53 -2.56 7.09
CA GLY A 402 -1.06 -1.34 6.44
C GLY A 402 -2.00 -0.87 5.34
N LEU A 403 -2.53 -1.79 4.52
CA LEU A 403 -3.54 -1.48 3.50
C LEU A 403 -4.78 -0.80 4.11
N PHE A 404 -5.34 -1.37 5.17
CA PHE A 404 -6.54 -0.82 5.81
C PHE A 404 -6.26 0.49 6.56
N HIS A 405 -5.14 0.58 7.29
CA HIS A 405 -4.76 1.77 8.02
C HIS A 405 -4.51 2.97 7.09
N GLU A 406 -3.74 2.76 6.01
CA GLU A 406 -3.42 3.84 5.08
C GLU A 406 -4.62 4.25 4.23
N LEU A 407 -5.44 3.30 3.76
CA LEU A 407 -6.66 3.65 3.04
C LEU A 407 -7.69 4.31 3.95
N GLY A 408 -7.85 3.85 5.20
CA GLY A 408 -8.76 4.43 6.17
C GLY A 408 -8.39 5.86 6.58
N SER A 409 -7.10 6.18 6.59
CA SER A 409 -6.59 7.51 6.90
C SER A 409 -6.58 8.47 5.71
N CYS A 410 -6.40 7.98 4.48
CA CYS A 410 -6.34 8.82 3.29
C CYS A 410 -7.67 9.01 2.55
N LEU A 411 -8.59 8.04 2.60
CA LEU A 411 -9.85 8.17 1.88
C LEU A 411 -10.77 9.21 2.54
N GLY A 412 -11.48 9.95 1.70
CA GLY A 412 -12.53 10.89 2.14
C GLY A 412 -13.70 10.19 2.81
N GLY A 413 -14.44 10.98 3.59
CA GLY A 413 -15.69 10.52 4.20
C GLY A 413 -16.83 10.44 3.18
N THR A 414 -17.91 9.77 3.59
CA THR A 414 -19.15 9.73 2.79
C THR A 414 -19.92 11.04 2.91
N CYS A 415 -20.57 11.44 1.82
CA CYS A 415 -21.34 12.68 1.78
C CYS A 415 -22.74 12.44 1.21
N ILE A 416 -23.75 12.95 1.91
CA ILE A 416 -25.13 13.00 1.45
C ILE A 416 -25.61 14.45 1.32
N GLY A 417 -26.32 14.74 0.24
CA GLY A 417 -26.80 16.06 -0.12
C GLY A 417 -28.32 16.11 -0.19
N TYR A 418 -28.91 17.11 0.45
CA TYR A 418 -30.31 17.48 0.30
C TYR A 418 -30.42 18.95 -0.11
N SER A 419 -31.23 19.23 -1.13
CA SER A 419 -31.50 20.58 -1.56
C SER A 419 -32.99 20.90 -1.46
N LEU A 420 -33.31 22.02 -0.84
CA LEU A 420 -34.66 22.57 -0.76
C LEU A 420 -34.70 23.92 -1.45
N ILE A 421 -35.51 24.02 -2.51
CA ILE A 421 -35.68 25.24 -3.31
C ILE A 421 -37.14 25.67 -3.24
N ILE A 422 -37.39 26.80 -2.60
CA ILE A 422 -38.70 27.43 -2.43
C ILE A 422 -38.69 28.76 -3.18
N PRO A 423 -39.07 28.76 -4.48
CA PRO A 423 -39.10 29.97 -5.31
C PRO A 423 -40.08 31.04 -4.81
N THR A 424 -41.11 30.66 -4.05
CA THR A 424 -42.22 31.56 -3.73
C THR A 424 -41.97 32.39 -2.48
N ALA A 425 -42.08 33.71 -2.66
CA ALA A 425 -42.01 34.69 -1.59
C ALA A 425 -43.27 34.66 -0.72
N TYR A 426 -43.08 34.49 0.58
CA TYR A 426 -44.03 34.92 1.59
C TYR A 426 -43.30 35.90 2.48
N CYS A 427 -43.68 37.18 2.38
CA CYS A 427 -43.84 38.13 3.48
C CYS A 427 -43.88 39.56 2.92
N SER A 428 -45.10 40.09 2.76
CA SER A 428 -45.34 41.52 2.96
C SER A 428 -44.91 41.92 4.40
N PRO A 429 -44.54 43.18 4.69
CA PRO A 429 -44.40 43.68 6.06
C PRO A 429 -45.56 43.29 7.00
N ASP A 430 -46.75 42.98 6.45
CA ASP A 430 -47.95 42.53 7.18
C ASP A 430 -48.11 41.01 7.34
N LYS A 431 -47.08 40.20 7.02
CA LYS A 431 -47.07 38.72 7.17
C LYS A 431 -48.15 37.95 6.38
N GLN A 432 -48.81 38.54 5.38
CA GLN A 432 -49.73 37.80 4.52
C GLN A 432 -49.07 37.32 3.20
N PRO A 433 -49.48 36.13 2.69
CA PRO A 433 -49.13 35.70 1.33
C PRO A 433 -49.60 36.72 0.28
N MET A 434 -48.70 37.29 -0.51
CA MET A 434 -49.11 38.03 -1.72
C MET A 434 -48.69 37.22 -2.95
N PRO A 435 -49.62 36.88 -3.86
CA PRO A 435 -49.26 36.18 -5.09
C PRO A 435 -48.30 37.04 -5.91
N LEU A 436 -47.22 36.42 -6.38
CA LEU A 436 -46.25 37.05 -7.28
C LEU A 436 -46.94 37.47 -8.59
N PRO A 437 -46.58 38.61 -9.19
CA PRO A 437 -47.03 38.97 -10.53
C PRO A 437 -46.68 37.87 -11.54
N PRO A 438 -47.57 37.55 -12.49
CA PRO A 438 -47.38 36.42 -13.41
C PRO A 438 -46.06 36.49 -14.21
N GLU A 439 -45.60 37.70 -14.57
CA GLU A 439 -44.32 37.92 -15.25
C GLU A 439 -43.08 37.57 -14.37
N LEU A 440 -43.19 37.75 -13.05
CA LEU A 440 -42.13 37.42 -12.11
C LEU A 440 -42.09 35.92 -11.81
N VAL A 441 -43.23 35.23 -11.87
CA VAL A 441 -43.36 33.79 -11.62
C VAL A 441 -42.56 32.98 -12.64
N GLU A 442 -42.66 33.33 -13.92
CA GLU A 442 -41.93 32.62 -14.99
C GLU A 442 -40.41 32.77 -14.81
N THR A 443 -39.94 34.00 -14.55
CA THR A 443 -38.52 34.31 -14.35
C THR A 443 -37.95 33.60 -13.12
N ILE A 444 -38.70 33.58 -12.02
CA ILE A 444 -38.30 32.90 -10.78
C ILE A 444 -38.29 31.39 -10.97
N ASN A 445 -39.28 30.82 -11.67
CA ASN A 445 -39.33 29.39 -11.94
C ASN A 445 -38.17 28.94 -12.81
N LEU A 446 -37.84 29.68 -13.88
CA LEU A 446 -36.67 29.41 -14.72
C LEU A 446 -35.37 29.44 -13.91
N ARG A 447 -35.24 30.39 -12.99
CA ARG A 447 -34.06 30.50 -12.12
C ARG A 447 -33.96 29.35 -11.12
N ALA A 448 -35.09 28.96 -10.52
CA ALA A 448 -35.15 27.88 -9.55
C ALA A 448 -34.89 26.51 -10.19
N THR A 449 -35.40 26.25 -11.39
CA THR A 449 -35.09 25.03 -12.16
C THR A 449 -33.63 25.01 -12.60
N THR A 450 -33.06 26.15 -13.02
CA THR A 450 -31.63 26.26 -13.32
C THR A 450 -30.75 25.96 -12.09
N MET A 451 -31.14 26.46 -10.92
CA MET A 451 -30.46 26.19 -9.65
C MET A 451 -30.57 24.71 -9.26
N LEU A 452 -31.74 24.10 -9.40
CA LEU A 452 -31.97 22.68 -9.16
C LEU A 452 -31.06 21.83 -10.05
N HIS A 453 -30.99 22.13 -11.35
CA HIS A 453 -30.08 21.44 -12.28
C HIS A 453 -28.61 21.66 -11.93
N ALA A 454 -28.21 22.86 -11.49
CA ALA A 454 -26.84 23.13 -11.09
C ALA A 454 -26.43 22.30 -9.86
N ILE A 455 -27.32 22.17 -8.87
CA ILE A 455 -27.06 21.40 -7.65
C ILE A 455 -27.08 19.90 -7.92
N GLN A 456 -28.02 19.41 -8.74
CA GLN A 456 -28.01 18.01 -9.18
C GLN A 456 -26.72 17.67 -9.95
N ARG A 457 -26.26 18.58 -10.82
CA ARG A 457 -24.96 18.43 -11.50
C ARG A 457 -23.79 18.48 -10.51
N PHE A 458 -23.86 19.31 -9.48
CA PHE A 458 -22.86 19.36 -8.42
C PHE A 458 -22.79 18.04 -7.66
N PHE A 459 -23.93 17.51 -7.17
CA PHE A 459 -23.98 16.21 -6.49
C PHE A 459 -23.46 15.09 -7.38
N ALA A 460 -23.88 15.05 -8.65
CA ALA A 460 -23.38 14.08 -9.61
C ALA A 460 -21.87 14.24 -9.93
N ARG A 461 -21.36 15.48 -9.94
CA ARG A 461 -19.94 15.77 -10.20
C ARG A 461 -19.05 15.25 -9.07
N TYR A 462 -19.41 15.55 -7.81
CA TYR A 462 -18.63 15.18 -6.62
C TYR A 462 -19.05 13.87 -5.96
N MET A 463 -19.90 13.06 -6.62
CA MET A 463 -20.40 11.78 -6.09
C MET A 463 -21.04 11.89 -4.71
N VAL A 464 -21.71 13.02 -4.46
CA VAL A 464 -22.53 13.20 -3.26
C VAL A 464 -23.81 12.39 -3.44
N GLU A 465 -24.13 11.55 -2.46
CA GLU A 465 -25.38 10.80 -2.46
C GLU A 465 -26.56 11.76 -2.41
N ASN A 466 -27.46 11.67 -3.38
CA ASN A 466 -28.58 12.61 -3.49
C ASN A 466 -29.77 12.08 -2.69
N PHE A 467 -30.02 12.66 -1.51
CA PHE A 467 -31.25 12.38 -0.74
C PHE A 467 -32.49 12.88 -1.47
N GLY A 468 -32.36 14.00 -2.18
CA GLY A 468 -33.43 14.62 -2.93
C GLY A 468 -33.17 16.09 -3.24
N CYS A 469 -33.87 16.59 -4.25
CA CYS A 469 -33.96 18.01 -4.55
C CYS A 469 -35.44 18.39 -4.56
N ASP A 470 -35.94 18.90 -3.44
CA ASP A 470 -37.32 19.31 -3.28
C ASP A 470 -37.53 20.70 -3.89
N TYR A 471 -38.54 20.81 -4.73
CA TYR A 471 -39.00 22.07 -5.32
C TYR A 471 -40.47 22.28 -4.93
N SER A 472 -40.77 23.37 -4.21
CA SER A 472 -42.14 23.68 -3.80
C SER A 472 -42.52 25.12 -4.11
N THR A 473 -43.55 25.28 -4.94
CA THR A 473 -44.15 26.58 -5.29
C THR A 473 -45.27 27.01 -4.33
N SER A 474 -45.78 26.11 -3.49
CA SER A 474 -46.86 26.42 -2.53
C SER A 474 -46.34 26.63 -1.10
N GLY A 475 -45.02 26.72 -0.93
CA GLY A 475 -44.36 26.67 0.37
C GLY A 475 -44.32 25.25 0.96
N VAL A 476 -43.58 25.08 2.06
CA VAL A 476 -43.44 23.79 2.76
C VAL A 476 -43.91 23.97 4.21
N ASN A 477 -44.71 23.02 4.71
CA ASN A 477 -45.17 23.01 6.09
C ASN A 477 -44.03 22.60 7.05
N LEU A 478 -44.01 23.16 8.26
CA LEU A 478 -42.99 22.92 9.28
C LEU A 478 -42.88 21.43 9.64
N ASP A 479 -43.99 20.76 9.91
CA ASP A 479 -43.99 19.35 10.33
C ASP A 479 -43.42 18.43 9.24
N ASN A 480 -43.79 18.69 7.98
CA ASN A 480 -43.29 17.92 6.84
C ASN A 480 -41.78 18.15 6.63
N LEU A 481 -41.31 19.39 6.77
CA LEU A 481 -39.90 19.71 6.63
C LEU A 481 -39.07 19.09 7.78
N GLN A 482 -39.55 19.20 9.01
CA GLN A 482 -38.89 18.59 10.17
C GLN A 482 -38.84 17.06 10.05
N GLY A 483 -39.93 16.43 9.60
CA GLY A 483 -39.96 15.00 9.31
C GLY A 483 -38.91 14.61 8.27
N LYS A 484 -38.87 15.32 7.12
CA LYS A 484 -37.89 15.05 6.06
C LYS A 484 -36.45 15.29 6.52
N LEU A 485 -36.18 16.35 7.26
CA LEU A 485 -34.84 16.64 7.79
C LEU A 485 -34.41 15.58 8.81
N ARG A 486 -35.32 15.10 9.66
CA ARG A 486 -35.02 13.96 10.55
C ARG A 486 -34.65 12.72 9.75
N THR A 487 -35.45 12.37 8.74
CA THR A 487 -35.13 11.24 7.84
C THR A 487 -33.80 11.45 7.11
N PHE A 488 -33.48 12.67 6.69
CA PHE A 488 -32.20 13.02 6.06
C PHE A 488 -31.01 12.82 7.02
N PHE A 489 -31.10 13.27 8.26
CA PHE A 489 -30.02 13.09 9.24
C PHE A 489 -29.93 11.67 9.82
N ASP A 490 -31.00 10.88 9.68
CA ASP A 490 -31.04 9.47 10.04
C ASP A 490 -30.68 8.53 8.88
N GLN A 491 -30.43 9.07 7.67
CA GLN A 491 -29.89 8.31 6.55
C GLN A 491 -28.59 7.61 6.94
N ARG A 492 -28.45 6.39 6.45
CA ARG A 492 -27.30 5.53 6.68
C ARG A 492 -26.84 5.01 5.34
N THR A 493 -25.53 4.91 5.22
CA THR A 493 -24.87 4.15 4.16
C THR A 493 -25.39 2.70 4.13
N ASP A 494 -25.18 2.00 3.02
CA ASP A 494 -25.52 0.58 2.86
C ASP A 494 -24.96 -0.32 4.01
N ASP A 495 -23.91 0.15 4.68
CA ASP A 495 -23.24 -0.54 5.79
C ASP A 495 -23.84 -0.22 7.17
N GLY A 496 -24.89 0.59 7.23
CA GLY A 496 -25.60 0.96 8.46
C GLY A 496 -24.93 2.07 9.27
N ALA A 497 -23.80 2.62 8.81
CA ALA A 497 -23.14 3.79 9.39
C ALA A 497 -23.77 5.10 8.87
N ARG A 498 -23.82 6.14 9.70
CA ARG A 498 -24.26 7.49 9.29
C ARG A 498 -23.24 8.12 8.34
N HIS A 499 -23.68 9.04 7.49
CA HIS A 499 -22.78 9.79 6.62
C HIS A 499 -21.86 10.71 7.43
N ASP A 500 -20.63 10.89 6.97
CA ASP A 500 -19.64 11.76 7.63
C ASP A 500 -19.96 13.24 7.42
N THR A 501 -20.48 13.57 6.23
CA THR A 501 -20.80 14.94 5.82
C THR A 501 -22.23 15.05 5.29
N TYR A 502 -23.00 15.97 5.87
CA TYR A 502 -24.34 16.33 5.41
C TYR A 502 -24.29 17.69 4.73
N ILE A 503 -24.66 17.74 3.45
CA ILE A 503 -24.78 18.98 2.69
C ILE A 503 -26.27 19.34 2.63
N LEU A 504 -26.63 20.46 3.27
CA LEU A 504 -27.98 21.00 3.20
C LEU A 504 -27.95 22.32 2.45
N HIS A 505 -28.57 22.34 1.27
CA HIS A 505 -28.74 23.56 0.49
C HIS A 505 -30.17 24.08 0.64
N TYR A 506 -30.32 25.32 1.08
CA TYR A 506 -31.61 26.01 1.14
C TYR A 506 -31.59 27.27 0.29
N SER A 507 -32.56 27.36 -0.63
CA SER A 507 -32.85 28.58 -1.38
C SER A 507 -34.30 28.95 -1.16
N GLY A 508 -34.54 30.08 -0.50
CA GLY A 508 -35.87 30.55 -0.15
C GLY A 508 -35.80 31.85 0.65
N HIS A 509 -36.97 32.36 1.07
CA HIS A 509 -37.02 33.59 1.87
C HIS A 509 -36.58 33.31 3.32
N THR A 510 -35.89 34.26 3.91
CA THR A 510 -35.44 34.23 5.31
C THR A 510 -35.83 35.51 5.99
N HIS A 511 -36.25 35.44 7.26
CA HIS A 511 -36.49 36.63 8.06
C HIS A 511 -35.18 37.34 8.40
N ASN A 512 -35.25 38.61 8.82
CA ASN A 512 -34.09 39.39 9.26
C ASN A 512 -33.34 38.73 10.46
N SER A 513 -33.99 37.82 11.18
CA SER A 513 -33.41 36.98 12.24
C SER A 513 -32.55 35.80 11.71
N GLY A 514 -32.61 35.50 10.41
CA GLY A 514 -32.01 34.32 9.79
C GLY A 514 -32.85 33.04 9.86
N GLU A 515 -34.10 33.15 10.32
CA GLU A 515 -35.07 32.04 10.34
C GLU A 515 -35.61 31.75 8.93
N TRP A 516 -35.82 30.47 8.61
CA TRP A 516 -36.42 30.08 7.33
C TRP A 516 -37.92 30.38 7.38
N ALA A 517 -38.40 31.13 6.39
CA ALA A 517 -39.82 31.45 6.25
C ALA A 517 -40.54 30.26 5.59
N LEU A 518 -41.49 29.66 6.32
CA LEU A 518 -42.25 28.50 5.88
C LEU A 518 -43.73 28.85 5.63
N ALA A 519 -44.45 27.93 5.00
CA ALA A 519 -45.90 28.11 4.79
C ALA A 519 -46.63 28.23 6.14
N GLY A 520 -47.64 29.10 6.22
CA GLY A 520 -48.46 29.26 7.42
C GLY A 520 -47.84 30.11 8.55
N CYS A 521 -46.92 31.03 8.24
CA CYS A 521 -46.20 31.87 9.22
C CYS A 521 -45.34 31.09 10.23
N SER A 522 -45.13 29.79 9.99
CA SER A 522 -44.21 28.96 10.76
C SER A 522 -42.76 29.32 10.45
N ARG A 523 -41.87 29.08 11.42
CA ARG A 523 -40.45 29.43 11.34
C ARG A 523 -39.59 28.27 11.75
N LEU A 524 -38.47 28.08 11.06
CA LEU A 524 -37.47 27.08 11.43
C LEU A 524 -36.13 27.76 11.72
N ILE A 525 -35.64 27.55 12.94
CA ILE A 525 -34.30 27.96 13.36
C ILE A 525 -33.36 26.78 13.08
N CYS A 526 -32.33 26.99 12.28
CA CYS A 526 -31.42 25.92 11.88
C CYS A 526 -30.68 25.24 13.07
N PHE A 527 -30.54 25.94 14.20
CA PHE A 527 -29.90 25.41 15.43
C PHE A 527 -30.75 24.42 16.24
N THR A 528 -32.06 24.27 15.95
CA THR A 528 -32.92 23.30 16.65
C THR A 528 -32.94 21.91 15.98
N LEU A 529 -32.13 21.71 14.94
CA LEU A 529 -31.91 20.39 14.35
C LEU A 529 -30.96 19.57 15.25
N PRO A 530 -31.20 18.26 15.42
CA PRO A 530 -30.41 17.44 16.34
C PRO A 530 -28.95 17.41 15.89
N SER A 531 -28.09 18.13 16.61
CA SER A 531 -26.64 18.03 16.49
C SER A 531 -26.20 16.69 17.09
N GLY A 532 -26.17 15.65 16.28
CA GLY A 532 -25.47 14.41 16.63
C GLY A 532 -23.97 14.66 16.85
N PRO A 533 -23.29 13.84 17.67
CA PRO A 533 -21.88 14.04 17.93
C PRO A 533 -21.06 13.77 16.67
N LYS A 534 -20.23 14.75 16.27
CA LYS A 534 -19.11 14.64 15.31
C LYS A 534 -19.45 14.38 13.82
N SER A 535 -20.32 15.18 13.21
CA SER A 535 -20.42 15.27 11.73
C SER A 535 -20.18 16.70 11.25
N ALA A 536 -19.50 16.85 10.09
CA ALA A 536 -19.32 18.15 9.46
C ALA A 536 -20.61 18.49 8.69
N ILE A 537 -21.22 19.62 9.03
CA ILE A 537 -22.43 20.08 8.35
C ILE A 537 -22.10 21.39 7.63
N ALA A 538 -22.25 21.39 6.31
CA ALA A 538 -22.04 22.56 5.47
C ALA A 538 -23.39 23.23 5.20
N PHE A 539 -23.54 24.48 5.63
CA PHE A 539 -24.74 25.28 5.42
C PHE A 539 -24.42 26.48 4.55
N ARG A 540 -25.17 26.67 3.45
CA ARG A 540 -25.28 27.98 2.81
C ARG A 540 -26.75 28.39 2.66
N LEU A 541 -27.02 29.58 3.18
CA LEU A 541 -28.28 30.30 3.04
C LEU A 541 -28.14 31.29 1.89
N VAL A 542 -28.86 31.07 0.78
CA VAL A 542 -28.90 32.06 -0.31
C VAL A 542 -30.27 32.73 -0.31
N SER A 543 -30.31 33.97 0.17
CA SER A 543 -31.46 34.86 0.00
C SER A 543 -31.71 35.12 -1.49
N SER A 544 -32.98 35.15 -1.88
CA SER A 544 -33.54 35.22 -3.24
C SER A 544 -32.88 36.23 -4.22
N HIS A 545 -32.05 37.15 -3.76
CA HIS A 545 -31.44 38.21 -4.58
C HIS A 545 -30.12 37.87 -5.27
N ARG A 546 -29.40 36.79 -4.97
CA ARG A 546 -28.10 36.50 -5.64
C ARG A 546 -28.03 35.13 -6.30
N LEU A 547 -27.47 35.09 -7.51
CA LEU A 547 -27.19 33.86 -8.26
C LEU A 547 -26.12 33.03 -7.51
N LEU A 548 -26.11 31.73 -7.76
CA LEU A 548 -24.91 30.91 -7.57
C LEU A 548 -23.80 31.52 -8.44
N THR A 549 -22.93 32.34 -7.86
CA THR A 549 -21.75 32.85 -8.55
C THR A 549 -20.78 31.69 -8.80
N PRO A 550 -19.97 31.71 -9.88
CA PRO A 550 -18.89 30.73 -10.06
C PRO A 550 -17.99 30.61 -8.81
N GLN A 551 -17.82 31.72 -8.09
CA GLN A 551 -17.17 31.78 -6.77
C GLN A 551 -17.78 30.86 -5.71
N PHE A 552 -19.07 30.50 -5.77
CA PHE A 552 -19.65 29.52 -4.84
C PHE A 552 -19.33 28.09 -5.20
N LEU A 553 -19.36 27.75 -6.49
CA LEU A 553 -18.93 26.44 -6.95
C LEU A 553 -17.44 26.26 -6.68
N GLU A 554 -16.67 27.35 -6.78
CA GLU A 554 -15.25 27.44 -6.40
C GLU A 554 -15.06 27.37 -4.88
N PHE A 555 -15.93 28.00 -4.07
CA PHE A 555 -15.96 27.83 -2.61
C PHE A 555 -16.35 26.43 -2.19
N LEU A 556 -17.34 25.79 -2.82
CA LEU A 556 -17.71 24.39 -2.55
C LEU A 556 -16.61 23.42 -3.02
N HIS A 557 -15.92 23.75 -4.13
CA HIS A 557 -14.74 23.02 -4.59
C HIS A 557 -13.61 23.13 -3.56
N GLN A 558 -13.26 24.35 -3.14
CA GLN A 558 -12.29 24.61 -2.07
C GLN A 558 -12.74 24.02 -0.72
N PHE A 559 -14.03 23.99 -0.42
CA PHE A 559 -14.59 23.40 0.78
C PHE A 559 -14.43 21.88 0.73
N LEU A 560 -14.74 21.21 -0.38
CA LEU A 560 -14.51 19.77 -0.53
C LEU A 560 -13.00 19.42 -0.53
N GLU A 561 -12.16 20.30 -1.07
CA GLU A 561 -10.69 20.17 -0.99
C GLU A 561 -10.14 20.39 0.44
N CYS A 562 -10.74 21.31 1.22
CA CYS A 562 -10.28 21.67 2.56
C CYS A 562 -11.00 20.93 3.72
N SER A 563 -12.21 20.40 3.51
CA SER A 563 -13.09 19.85 4.56
C SER A 563 -12.72 18.41 4.98
N PHE A 564 -11.47 18.02 4.75
CA PHE A 564 -10.84 16.87 5.41
C PHE A 564 -10.45 17.16 6.87
N HIS A 565 -10.60 18.41 7.35
CA HIS A 565 -10.54 18.76 8.76
C HIS A 565 -11.91 19.19 9.31
N SER A 566 -12.33 18.53 10.39
CA SER A 566 -13.63 18.69 11.06
C SER A 566 -13.86 20.12 11.58
N LYS A 567 -14.62 20.94 10.86
CA LYS A 567 -15.21 22.19 11.37
C LYS A 567 -16.60 22.41 10.78
N MET A 568 -17.51 22.93 11.61
CA MET A 568 -18.83 23.41 11.20
C MET A 568 -18.66 24.81 10.59
N TRP A 569 -19.09 25.01 9.35
CA TRP A 569 -19.01 26.31 8.68
C TRP A 569 -20.42 26.78 8.34
N VAL A 570 -20.85 27.85 8.99
CA VAL A 570 -22.11 28.54 8.70
C VAL A 570 -21.74 29.83 7.98
N CYS A 571 -22.01 29.90 6.68
CA CYS A 571 -21.86 31.14 5.92
C CYS A 571 -23.19 31.90 5.96
N LYS A 572 -23.24 32.96 6.76
CA LYS A 572 -24.27 34.01 6.70
C LYS A 572 -23.66 35.18 5.92
N ASP A 573 -24.23 35.52 4.78
CA ASP A 573 -23.94 36.81 4.14
C ASP A 573 -24.62 37.90 4.98
N ASN A 574 -23.83 38.83 5.52
CA ASN A 574 -24.30 40.17 5.90
C ASN A 574 -24.34 41.05 4.64
#